data_AF-A0A9D6KT74-F1
#
_entry.id   AF-A0A9D6KT74-F1
#
_cell.length_a   1.000
_cell.length_b   1.000
_cell.length_c   1.000
_cell.angle_alpha   90.00
_cell.angle_beta   90.00
_cell.angle_gamma   90.00
#
_symmetry.space_group_name_H-M   'P 1'
#
loop_
_entity.id
_entity.type
_entity.pdbx_description
1 polymer ?
#
loop_
_entity_poly.entity_id
_entity_poly.type
_entity_poly.pdbx_seq_one_letter_code
_entity_poly.pdbx_strand_id
1 'polypeptide(L)'
;MTTRTITLLAVVAAAASTSGCASIGHALGAGKTSPDEFRVVSQAPLTLPPDYSLRPPRPGEPRPQELQPTDEARQSLFGQDVGASASTGERQLVTDAHADATDPNIRDTVDFEAQGIVRRNEGFVNRLLAFGSSPSGAAPLDAQAEQQRLADEDSIRRATGGGQVIIQRDSGGFKLPGT
;
A
#
# COMPACT_ATOMS: atom_id res chain seq x y z
N MET A 1 -19.60 27.55 51.36
CA MET A 1 -18.74 27.54 50.15
C MET A 1 -19.02 26.38 49.20
N THR A 2 -19.66 25.29 49.64
CA THR A 2 -19.94 24.09 48.85
C THR A 2 -21.06 24.23 47.81
N THR A 3 -22.01 25.14 48.02
CA THR A 3 -23.13 25.34 47.07
C THR A 3 -22.68 26.00 45.76
N ARG A 4 -21.72 26.95 45.81
CA ARG A 4 -21.18 27.61 44.61
C ARG A 4 -20.31 26.68 43.76
N THR A 5 -19.60 25.73 44.37
CA THR A 5 -18.77 24.76 43.64
C THR A 5 -19.64 23.71 42.95
N ILE A 6 -20.74 23.28 43.58
CA ILE A 6 -21.72 22.36 42.97
C ILE A 6 -22.41 23.00 41.75
N THR A 7 -22.83 24.27 41.86
CA THR A 7 -23.44 24.98 40.72
C THR A 7 -22.47 25.18 39.57
N LEU A 8 -21.19 25.46 39.85
CA LEU A 8 -20.16 25.59 38.82
C LEU A 8 -19.91 24.26 38.10
N LEU A 9 -19.83 23.15 38.85
CA LEU A 9 -19.63 21.82 38.28
C LEU A 9 -20.81 21.41 37.37
N ALA A 10 -22.05 21.72 37.79
CA ALA A 10 -23.24 21.44 37.00
C ALA A 10 -23.27 22.21 35.67
N VAL A 11 -22.85 23.48 35.67
CA VAL A 11 -22.78 24.30 34.45
C VAL A 11 -21.71 23.77 33.49
N VAL A 12 -20.55 23.37 34.01
CA VAL A 12 -19.48 22.77 33.18
C VAL A 12 -19.91 21.43 32.58
N ALA A 13 -20.58 20.58 33.35
CA ALA A 13 -21.11 19.31 32.85
C ALA A 13 -22.18 19.51 31.76
N ALA A 14 -23.08 20.48 31.93
CA ALA A 14 -24.08 20.82 30.93
C ALA A 14 -23.43 21.34 29.63
N ALA A 15 -22.42 22.21 29.73
CA ALA A 15 -21.70 22.72 28.56
C ALA A 15 -20.91 21.62 27.82
N ALA A 16 -20.34 20.65 28.55
CA ALA A 16 -19.66 19.52 27.93
C ALA A 16 -20.65 18.63 27.14
N SER A 17 -21.86 18.44 27.65
CA SER A 17 -22.88 17.58 27.03
C SER A 17 -23.42 18.10 25.69
N THR A 18 -23.43 19.42 25.46
CA THR A 18 -23.93 20.01 24.21
C THR A 18 -22.88 20.06 23.09
N SER A 19 -21.60 19.82 23.39
CA SER A 19 -20.52 19.84 22.40
C SER A 19 -20.55 18.68 21.40
N GLY A 20 -21.30 17.60 21.68
CA GLY A 20 -21.45 16.44 20.79
C GLY A 20 -22.52 16.57 19.70
N CYS A 21 -23.49 17.48 19.85
CA CYS A 21 -24.67 17.54 18.97
C CYS A 21 -24.37 18.04 17.54
N ALA A 22 -23.21 18.66 17.29
CA ALA A 22 -22.81 19.10 15.95
C ALA A 22 -22.50 17.93 14.99
N SER A 23 -22.09 16.78 15.53
CA SER A 23 -21.75 15.58 14.75
C SER A 23 -22.98 14.75 14.33
N ILE A 24 -24.07 14.83 15.09
CA ILE A 24 -25.32 14.11 14.84
C ILE A 24 -25.98 14.57 13.52
N GLY A 25 -25.94 15.87 13.21
CA GLY A 25 -26.49 16.37 11.94
C GLY A 25 -25.77 15.82 10.70
N HIS A 26 -24.45 15.60 10.79
CA HIS A 26 -23.68 14.98 9.72
C HIS A 26 -23.96 13.47 9.61
N ALA A 27 -24.08 12.77 10.74
CA ALA A 27 -24.42 11.34 10.77
C ALA A 27 -25.84 11.04 10.27
N LEU A 28 -26.78 11.99 10.45
CA LEU A 28 -28.17 11.91 9.98
C LEU A 28 -28.35 12.39 8.52
N GLY A 29 -27.26 12.67 7.79
CA GLY A 29 -27.32 13.02 6.37
C GLY A 29 -27.87 14.42 6.08
N ALA A 30 -27.92 15.32 7.08
CA ALA A 30 -28.29 16.72 6.86
C ALA A 30 -27.16 17.56 6.22
N GLY A 31 -26.00 16.95 5.97
CA GLY A 31 -24.91 17.54 5.21
C GLY A 31 -25.19 17.49 3.71
N LYS A 32 -25.05 18.62 3.02
CA LYS A 32 -25.18 18.69 1.57
C LYS A 32 -23.89 18.20 0.91
N THR A 33 -23.91 16.98 0.39
CA THR A 33 -22.86 16.48 -0.50
C THR A 33 -23.17 16.98 -1.92
N SER A 34 -22.70 18.16 -2.27
CA SER A 34 -22.74 18.62 -3.66
C SER A 34 -21.68 17.87 -4.48
N PRO A 35 -22.01 17.39 -5.69
CA PRO A 35 -21.01 16.87 -6.62
C PRO A 35 -19.89 17.89 -6.85
N ASP A 36 -18.67 17.40 -7.01
CA ASP A 36 -17.47 18.23 -7.19
C ASP A 36 -17.54 18.99 -8.52
N GLU A 37 -17.72 20.31 -8.43
CA GLU A 37 -17.81 21.25 -9.54
C GLU A 37 -16.50 21.45 -10.31
N PHE A 38 -15.37 20.98 -9.77
CA PHE A 38 -14.08 20.97 -10.47
C PHE A 38 -13.83 19.67 -11.24
N ARG A 39 -14.70 18.67 -11.10
CA ARG A 39 -14.59 17.41 -11.83
C ARG A 39 -15.18 17.55 -13.24
N VAL A 40 -14.47 18.31 -14.09
CA VAL A 40 -14.84 18.51 -15.49
C VAL A 40 -14.56 17.23 -16.27
N VAL A 41 -15.62 16.58 -16.76
CA VAL A 41 -15.51 15.46 -17.71
C VAL A 41 -15.61 16.01 -19.12
N SER A 42 -14.59 15.79 -19.94
CA SER A 42 -14.62 16.12 -21.37
C SER A 42 -15.54 15.15 -22.10
N GLN A 43 -16.55 15.66 -22.80
CA GLN A 43 -17.36 14.85 -23.71
C GLN A 43 -16.70 14.78 -25.09
N ALA A 44 -16.84 13.63 -25.75
CA ALA A 44 -16.37 13.45 -27.13
C ALA A 44 -17.05 14.45 -28.09
N PRO A 45 -16.33 15.00 -29.08
CA PRO A 45 -16.89 15.94 -30.03
C PRO A 45 -18.00 15.31 -30.88
N LEU A 46 -19.07 16.08 -31.12
CA LEU A 46 -20.20 15.66 -31.96
C LEU A 46 -19.80 15.76 -33.44
N THR A 47 -19.28 14.67 -34.03
CA THR A 47 -19.11 14.56 -35.48
C THR A 47 -20.34 13.88 -36.09
N LEU A 48 -21.03 14.57 -36.98
CA LEU A 48 -22.15 14.00 -37.72
C LEU A 48 -21.62 13.00 -38.76
N PRO A 49 -21.95 11.70 -38.68
CA PRO A 49 -21.57 10.74 -39.71
C PRO A 49 -22.27 11.08 -41.05
N PRO A 50 -21.65 10.79 -42.20
CA PRO A 50 -22.24 11.03 -43.52
C PRO A 50 -23.50 10.19 -43.78
N ASP A 51 -23.69 9.09 -43.03
CA ASP A 51 -24.89 8.26 -43.08
C ASP A 51 -25.84 8.55 -41.91
N TYR A 52 -27.00 9.13 -42.24
CA TYR A 52 -28.11 9.44 -41.34
C TYR A 52 -29.02 8.23 -41.05
N SER A 53 -28.58 7.01 -41.33
CA SER A 53 -29.39 5.79 -41.22
C SER A 53 -29.44 5.19 -39.82
N LEU A 54 -28.79 5.82 -38.83
CA LEU A 54 -28.80 5.34 -37.46
C LEU A 54 -30.11 5.73 -36.76
N ARG A 55 -30.83 4.71 -36.28
CA ARG A 55 -31.97 4.90 -35.38
C ARG A 55 -31.47 5.61 -34.11
N PRO A 56 -32.08 6.74 -33.69
CA PRO A 56 -31.70 7.37 -32.44
C PRO A 56 -31.74 6.36 -31.30
N PRO A 57 -30.70 6.30 -30.44
CA PRO A 57 -30.69 5.42 -29.29
C PRO A 57 -31.89 5.75 -28.39
N ARG A 58 -32.44 4.74 -27.72
CA ARG A 58 -33.57 4.95 -26.82
C ARG A 58 -33.14 5.89 -25.69
N PRO A 59 -34.00 6.83 -25.27
CA PRO A 59 -33.71 7.67 -24.11
C PRO A 59 -33.33 6.81 -22.89
N GLY A 60 -32.14 7.02 -22.35
CA GLY A 60 -31.62 6.31 -21.17
C GLY A 60 -30.70 5.11 -21.45
N GLU A 61 -30.48 4.73 -22.71
CA GLU A 61 -29.51 3.68 -23.05
C GLU A 61 -28.08 4.28 -23.13
N PRO A 62 -27.04 3.64 -22.57
CA PRO A 62 -25.67 4.12 -22.67
C PRO A 62 -25.30 4.35 -24.14
N ARG A 63 -24.79 5.55 -24.42
CA ARG A 63 -24.41 5.94 -25.78
C ARG A 63 -23.20 5.09 -26.19
N PRO A 64 -23.23 4.41 -27.35
CA PRO A 64 -22.11 3.60 -27.80
C PRO A 64 -20.81 4.39 -28.00
N GLN A 65 -20.89 5.71 -28.23
CA GLN A 65 -19.72 6.57 -28.41
C GLN A 65 -19.11 7.08 -27.09
N GLU A 66 -19.79 6.88 -25.95
CA GLU A 66 -19.38 7.43 -24.65
C GLU A 66 -18.64 6.31 -23.90
N LEU A 67 -17.38 6.05 -24.29
CA LEU A 67 -16.51 5.21 -23.47
C LEU A 67 -16.34 5.86 -22.10
N GLN A 68 -16.27 5.06 -21.04
CA GLN A 68 -15.95 5.61 -19.73
C GLN A 68 -14.58 6.29 -19.81
N PRO A 69 -14.42 7.51 -19.26
CA PRO A 69 -13.15 8.24 -19.33
C PRO A 69 -11.96 7.44 -18.80
N THR A 70 -12.20 6.57 -17.82
CA THR A 70 -11.20 5.66 -17.27
C THR A 70 -10.75 4.60 -18.28
N ASP A 71 -11.66 4.08 -19.09
CA ASP A 71 -11.35 3.07 -20.10
C ASP A 71 -10.59 3.70 -21.28
N GLU A 72 -10.98 4.92 -21.69
CA GLU A 72 -10.26 5.71 -22.69
C GLU A 72 -8.84 6.09 -22.22
N ALA A 73 -8.69 6.52 -20.96
CA ALA A 73 -7.39 6.81 -20.37
C ALA A 73 -6.51 5.54 -20.29
N ARG A 74 -7.08 4.39 -19.90
CA ARG A 74 -6.36 3.12 -19.86
C ARG A 74 -5.88 2.72 -21.26
N GLN A 75 -6.73 2.85 -22.26
CA GLN A 75 -6.39 2.56 -23.66
C GLN A 75 -5.32 3.52 -24.21
N SER A 76 -5.35 4.80 -23.86
CA SER A 76 -4.32 5.76 -24.31
C SER A 76 -2.97 5.56 -23.63
N LEU A 77 -2.96 5.15 -22.35
CA LEU A 77 -1.73 4.92 -21.58
C LEU A 77 -1.05 3.59 -21.92
N PHE A 78 -1.81 2.50 -22.04
CA PHE A 78 -1.27 1.15 -22.18
C PHE A 78 -1.45 0.58 -23.59
N GLY A 79 -2.24 1.23 -24.45
CA GLY A 79 -2.67 0.65 -25.72
C GLY A 79 -3.76 -0.41 -25.52
N GLN A 80 -4.39 -0.81 -26.61
CA GLN A 80 -5.40 -1.89 -26.60
C GLN A 80 -4.76 -3.29 -26.68
N ASP A 81 -3.51 -3.38 -27.12
CA ASP A 81 -2.89 -4.59 -27.66
C ASP A 81 -1.52 -4.88 -27.03
N VAL A 82 -1.44 -4.86 -25.70
CA VAL A 82 -0.19 -5.17 -24.98
C VAL A 82 0.21 -6.63 -25.29
N GLY A 83 1.27 -6.82 -26.06
CA GLY A 83 1.76 -8.15 -26.44
C GLY A 83 1.16 -8.74 -27.72
N ALA A 84 0.24 -8.06 -28.42
CA ALA A 84 -0.30 -8.57 -29.69
C ALA A 84 0.77 -8.67 -30.80
N SER A 85 1.78 -7.79 -30.76
CA SER A 85 2.93 -7.80 -31.67
C SER A 85 4.13 -8.59 -31.14
N ALA A 86 3.97 -9.36 -30.07
CA ALA A 86 5.08 -10.11 -29.47
C ALA A 86 5.58 -11.22 -30.41
N SER A 87 6.90 -11.27 -30.59
CA SER A 87 7.59 -12.31 -31.34
C SER A 87 7.37 -13.70 -30.71
N THR A 88 7.67 -14.75 -31.47
CA THR A 88 7.57 -16.13 -30.97
C THR A 88 8.52 -16.37 -29.79
N GLY A 89 9.70 -15.76 -29.79
CA GLY A 89 10.67 -15.86 -28.70
C GLY A 89 10.20 -15.17 -27.42
N GLU A 90 9.60 -13.99 -27.52
CA GLU A 90 9.04 -13.28 -26.36
C GLU A 90 7.88 -14.06 -25.73
N ARG A 91 7.00 -14.63 -26.57
CA ARG A 91 5.92 -15.49 -26.09
C ARG A 91 6.46 -16.73 -25.38
N GLN A 92 7.50 -17.37 -25.93
CA GLN A 92 8.14 -18.53 -25.29
C GLN A 92 8.73 -18.16 -23.92
N LEU A 93 9.41 -17.01 -23.82
CA LEU A 93 9.97 -16.53 -22.56
C LEU A 93 8.89 -16.25 -21.51
N VAL A 94 7.76 -15.66 -21.90
CA VAL A 94 6.62 -15.40 -21.01
C VAL A 94 6.00 -16.72 -20.52
N THR A 95 5.85 -17.70 -21.42
CA THR A 95 5.36 -19.04 -21.05
C THR A 95 6.33 -19.75 -20.10
N ASP A 96 7.64 -19.69 -20.36
CA ASP A 96 8.66 -20.28 -19.50
C ASP A 96 8.68 -19.59 -18.11
N ALA A 97 8.43 -18.28 -18.08
CA ALA A 97 8.26 -17.49 -16.86
C ALA A 97 6.89 -17.70 -16.17
N HIS A 98 5.99 -18.52 -16.73
CA HIS A 98 4.63 -18.75 -16.24
C HIS A 98 3.81 -17.45 -16.06
N ALA A 99 4.06 -16.48 -16.93
CA ALA A 99 3.38 -15.18 -16.94
C ALA A 99 2.27 -15.10 -18.01
N ASP A 100 1.94 -16.23 -18.63
CA ASP A 100 0.95 -16.38 -19.70
C ASP A 100 -0.51 -16.17 -19.23
N ALA A 101 -0.79 -16.41 -17.95
CA ALA A 101 -2.13 -16.35 -17.35
C ALA A 101 -2.31 -15.20 -16.35
N THR A 102 -1.75 -14.02 -16.64
CA THR A 102 -1.95 -12.86 -15.76
C THR A 102 -3.38 -12.33 -15.89
N ASP A 103 -4.13 -12.29 -14.77
CA ASP A 103 -5.47 -11.67 -14.73
C ASP A 103 -5.37 -10.18 -15.11
N PRO A 104 -6.09 -9.69 -16.13
CA PRO A 104 -6.10 -8.27 -16.49
C PRO A 104 -6.50 -7.33 -15.34
N ASN A 105 -7.28 -7.84 -14.38
CA ASN A 105 -7.79 -7.10 -13.21
C ASN A 105 -6.96 -7.36 -11.95
N ILE A 106 -5.76 -7.95 -12.07
CA ILE A 106 -4.91 -8.24 -10.91
C ILE A 106 -4.59 -6.98 -10.10
N ARG A 107 -4.50 -5.81 -10.75
CA ARG A 107 -4.29 -4.54 -10.04
C ARG A 107 -5.46 -4.16 -9.15
N ASP A 108 -6.69 -4.33 -9.65
CA ASP A 108 -7.88 -4.04 -8.86
C ASP A 108 -7.98 -5.01 -7.66
N THR A 109 -7.59 -6.26 -7.86
CA THR A 109 -7.52 -7.28 -6.79
C THR A 109 -6.48 -6.91 -5.74
N VAL A 110 -5.25 -6.57 -6.17
CA VAL A 110 -4.17 -6.14 -5.27
C VAL A 110 -4.55 -4.86 -4.52
N ASP A 111 -5.17 -3.90 -5.20
CA ASP A 111 -5.62 -2.65 -4.58
C ASP A 111 -6.71 -2.93 -3.55
N PHE A 112 -7.67 -3.80 -3.85
CA PHE A 112 -8.70 -4.23 -2.91
C PHE A 112 -8.11 -4.94 -1.68
N GLU A 113 -7.16 -5.84 -1.89
CA GLU A 113 -6.44 -6.50 -0.79
C GLU A 113 -5.63 -5.49 0.05
N ALA A 114 -5.00 -4.53 -0.61
CA ALA A 114 -4.18 -3.50 0.01
C ALA A 114 -4.98 -2.41 0.74
N GLN A 115 -6.28 -2.26 0.47
CA GLN A 115 -7.13 -1.27 1.15
C GLN A 115 -7.19 -1.46 2.68
N GLY A 116 -7.02 -2.69 3.16
CA GLY A 116 -6.91 -2.97 4.61
C GLY A 116 -5.57 -2.53 5.22
N ILE A 117 -4.54 -2.36 4.41
CA ILE A 117 -3.19 -1.96 4.83
C ILE A 117 -3.11 -0.44 4.80
N VAL A 118 -3.67 0.20 5.84
CA VAL A 118 -3.43 1.63 6.08
C VAL A 118 -1.96 1.79 6.44
N ARG A 119 -1.11 2.15 5.47
CA ARG A 119 0.26 2.61 5.72
C ARG A 119 0.22 3.94 6.45
N ARG A 120 -0.07 3.91 7.76
CA ARG A 120 0.07 5.09 8.60
C ARG A 120 1.55 5.41 8.74
N ASN A 121 1.85 6.70 8.75
CA ASN A 121 3.17 7.16 9.14
C ASN A 121 3.36 6.85 10.62
N GLU A 122 3.93 5.67 10.92
CA GLU A 122 4.16 5.22 12.29
C GLU A 122 5.09 6.17 13.05
N GLY A 123 5.80 7.09 12.36
CA GLY A 123 6.76 7.99 12.98
C GLY A 123 6.18 8.89 14.07
N PHE A 124 4.94 9.37 13.93
CA PHE A 124 4.31 10.20 14.97
C PHE A 124 3.79 9.35 16.14
N VAL A 125 3.10 8.25 15.84
CA VAL A 125 2.50 7.38 16.86
C VAL A 125 3.58 6.65 17.66
N ASN A 126 4.63 6.14 17.00
CA ASN A 126 5.77 5.53 17.67
C ASN A 126 6.56 6.54 18.50
N ARG A 127 6.65 7.82 18.09
CA ARG A 127 7.28 8.87 18.90
C ARG A 127 6.44 9.23 20.14
N LEU A 128 5.11 9.17 20.03
CA LEU A 128 4.20 9.39 21.15
C LEU A 128 4.23 8.21 22.14
N LEU A 129 4.22 6.98 21.64
CA LEU A 129 4.32 5.76 22.44
C LEU A 129 5.70 5.59 23.08
N ALA A 130 6.76 6.02 22.39
CA ALA A 130 8.13 6.02 22.90
C ALA A 130 8.48 7.23 23.77
N PHE A 131 7.53 8.13 24.05
CA PHE A 131 7.78 9.30 24.88
C PHE A 131 8.04 8.86 26.34
N GLY A 132 9.31 8.89 26.74
CA GLY A 132 9.76 8.52 28.10
C GLY A 132 10.36 7.11 28.23
N SER A 133 10.31 6.28 27.18
CA SER A 133 11.05 5.02 27.11
C SER A 133 12.23 5.17 26.16
N SER A 134 13.44 4.80 26.58
CA SER A 134 14.55 4.64 25.63
C SER A 134 14.13 3.64 24.55
N PRO A 135 14.12 4.01 23.26
CA PRO A 135 13.63 3.12 22.23
C PRO A 135 14.60 1.95 22.09
N SER A 136 14.22 0.80 22.63
CA SER A 136 14.75 -0.50 22.19
C SER A 136 14.00 -1.02 20.95
N GLY A 137 13.24 -0.15 20.27
CA GLY A 137 12.66 -0.40 18.97
C GLY A 137 13.74 -0.31 17.91
N ALA A 138 13.96 -1.42 17.21
CA ALA A 138 14.90 -1.62 16.11
C ALA A 138 15.44 -0.32 15.52
N ALA A 139 16.68 0.02 15.89
CA ALA A 139 17.44 1.02 15.17
C ALA A 139 17.38 0.67 13.67
N PRO A 140 17.34 1.67 12.76
CA PRO A 140 17.48 1.41 11.34
C PRO A 140 18.67 0.47 11.15
N LEU A 141 18.40 -0.77 10.70
CA LEU A 141 19.42 -1.73 10.39
C LEU A 141 20.22 -1.13 9.24
N ASP A 142 21.45 -0.74 9.53
CA ASP A 142 22.39 -0.32 8.49
C ASP A 142 22.59 -1.52 7.55
N ALA A 143 22.16 -1.37 6.30
CA ALA A 143 22.17 -2.46 5.33
C ALA A 143 23.59 -2.99 5.12
N GLN A 144 24.59 -2.11 5.21
CA GLN A 144 26.00 -2.46 5.07
C GLN A 144 26.51 -3.27 6.26
N ALA A 145 26.13 -2.88 7.49
CA ALA A 145 26.52 -3.60 8.70
C ALA A 145 25.85 -4.99 8.77
N GLU A 146 24.58 -5.09 8.39
CA GLU A 146 23.87 -6.37 8.37
C GLU A 146 24.41 -7.31 7.29
N GLN A 147 24.76 -6.77 6.11
CA GLN A 147 25.40 -7.57 5.07
C GLN A 147 26.77 -8.13 5.51
N GLN A 148 27.55 -7.36 6.27
CA GLN A 148 28.83 -7.82 6.83
C GLN A 148 28.62 -8.93 7.85
N ARG A 149 27.65 -8.77 8.77
CA ARG A 149 27.29 -9.81 9.75
C ARG A 149 26.94 -11.13 9.07
N LEU A 150 26.11 -11.07 8.02
CA LEU A 150 25.71 -12.25 7.25
C LEU A 150 26.90 -12.89 6.50
N ALA A 151 27.80 -12.07 5.94
CA ALA A 151 28.99 -12.56 5.26
C ALA A 151 29.95 -13.29 6.21
N ASP A 152 30.13 -12.77 7.42
CA ASP A 152 30.94 -13.39 8.47
C ASP A 152 30.32 -14.71 8.92
N GLU A 153 29.01 -14.75 9.17
CA GLU A 153 28.28 -15.99 9.52
C GLU A 153 28.39 -17.05 8.41
N ASP A 154 28.27 -16.66 7.15
CA ASP A 154 28.44 -17.57 6.01
C ASP A 154 29.88 -18.06 5.87
N SER A 155 30.87 -17.21 6.17
CA SER A 155 32.29 -17.59 6.15
C SER A 155 32.59 -18.62 7.24
N ILE A 156 32.05 -18.41 8.45
CA ILE A 156 32.17 -19.34 9.57
C ILE A 156 31.47 -20.64 9.20
N ARG A 157 30.22 -20.59 8.70
CA ARG A 157 29.46 -21.80 8.32
C ARG A 157 30.17 -22.62 7.25
N ARG A 158 30.81 -21.97 6.26
CA ARG A 158 31.64 -22.63 5.24
C ARG A 158 32.89 -23.28 5.84
N ALA A 159 33.53 -22.62 6.80
CA ALA A 159 34.74 -23.13 7.45
C ALA A 159 34.45 -24.26 8.46
N THR A 160 33.35 -24.20 9.18
CA THR A 160 33.00 -25.14 10.27
C THR A 160 32.03 -26.24 9.84
N GLY A 161 31.49 -26.17 8.63
CA GLY A 161 30.47 -27.10 8.13
C GLY A 161 29.16 -27.07 8.94
N GLY A 162 28.95 -26.03 9.75
CA GLY A 162 27.78 -25.91 10.65
C GLY A 162 27.90 -26.64 11.98
N GLY A 163 29.03 -27.27 12.28
CA GLY A 163 29.28 -27.94 13.56
C GLY A 163 29.83 -26.99 14.65
N GLN A 164 29.64 -27.36 15.92
CA GLN A 164 30.22 -26.63 17.05
C GLN A 164 31.74 -26.85 17.09
N VAL A 165 32.53 -25.79 16.88
CA VAL A 165 34.00 -25.85 16.97
C VAL A 165 34.43 -25.69 18.43
N ILE A 166 34.93 -26.77 19.02
CA ILE A 166 35.51 -26.77 20.36
C ILE A 166 37.03 -26.59 20.22
N ILE A 167 37.53 -25.39 20.46
CA ILE A 167 38.97 -25.13 20.52
C ILE A 167 39.47 -25.53 21.90
N GLN A 168 39.97 -26.76 22.02
CA GLN A 168 40.74 -27.16 23.20
C GLN A 168 42.21 -26.83 22.97
N ARG A 169 42.81 -26.12 23.93
CA ARG A 169 44.26 -26.02 24.00
C ARG A 169 44.76 -27.43 24.31
N ASP A 170 45.53 -28.01 23.39
CA ASP A 170 46.21 -29.28 23.63
C ASP A 170 47.10 -29.12 24.87
N SER A 171 46.66 -29.67 26.01
CA SER A 171 47.49 -29.77 27.20
C SER A 171 48.36 -31.02 27.06
N GLY A 172 49.20 -31.03 26.03
CA GLY A 172 50.13 -32.11 25.71
C GLY A 172 51.55 -31.62 25.87
N GLY A 173 52.31 -32.27 26.76
CA GLY A 173 53.68 -31.91 27.13
C GLY A 173 54.62 -31.67 25.96
N PHE A 174 55.65 -30.87 26.25
CA PHE A 174 56.74 -30.46 25.36
C PHE A 174 57.22 -31.58 24.44
N LYS A 175 56.87 -31.52 23.15
CA LYS A 175 57.42 -32.42 22.13
C LYS A 175 58.81 -31.93 21.73
N LEU A 176 59.83 -32.64 22.20
CA LEU A 176 61.21 -32.48 21.71
C LEU A 176 61.27 -32.90 20.23
N PRO A 177 61.88 -32.09 19.34
CA PRO A 177 62.09 -32.50 17.96
C PRO A 177 63.23 -33.52 17.90
N GLY A 178 62.91 -34.75 17.50
CA GLY A 178 63.91 -35.76 17.14
C GLY A 178 64.06 -36.92 18.12
N THR A 179 63.08 -37.84 18.11
CA THR A 179 63.24 -39.30 18.11
C THR A 179 62.00 -39.91 17.49
#